data_AF-A0A6V7Y720-F1
#
_entry.id   AF-A0A6V7Y720-F1
#
_cell.length_a   1.000
_cell.length_b   1.000
_cell.length_c   1.000
_cell.angle_alpha   90.00
_cell.angle_beta   90.00
_cell.angle_gamma   90.00
#
_symmetry.space_group_name_H-M   'P 1'
#
loop_
_entity.id
_entity.type
_entity.pdbx_description
1 polymer ?
#
loop_
_entity_poly.entity_id
_entity_poly.type
_entity_poly.pdbx_seq_one_letter_code
_entity_poly.pdbx_strand_id
1 'polypeptide(L)'
;MNNSEYLNDEKLLKWADYSFTKSVVHFKRVALTNVEFALLIAIIFTKSDAKDLSPEGKELLYNESVKYTNILLRYNQRRLGLIEGLKDWMNVFV
;
A
#
# COMPACT_ATOMS: atom_id res chain seq x y z
N MET A 1 3.18 -40.91 22.18
CA MET A 1 2.56 -39.94 21.25
C MET A 1 2.59 -38.60 21.95
N ASN A 2 3.40 -37.66 21.47
CA ASN A 2 3.75 -36.43 22.19
C ASN A 2 2.93 -35.25 21.64
N ASN A 3 2.33 -34.48 22.55
CA ASN A 3 1.40 -33.36 22.32
C ASN A 3 2.03 -32.10 21.68
N SER A 4 3.00 -32.24 20.76
CA SER A 4 3.73 -31.09 20.19
C SER A 4 3.14 -30.52 18.88
N GLU A 5 2.08 -31.12 18.32
CA GLU A 5 1.54 -30.71 17.01
C GLU A 5 0.48 -29.59 17.05
N TYR A 6 -0.09 -29.27 18.21
CA TYR A 6 -1.21 -28.29 18.30
C TYR A 6 -0.81 -26.87 18.75
N LEU A 7 0.46 -26.65 19.09
CA LEU A 7 0.95 -25.38 19.65
C LEU A 7 1.31 -24.31 18.61
N ASN A 8 1.14 -24.60 17.31
CA ASN A 8 1.54 -23.70 16.22
C ASN A 8 0.38 -23.06 15.43
N ASP A 9 -0.84 -23.58 15.53
CA ASP A 9 -1.98 -23.08 14.74
C ASP A 9 -2.48 -21.72 15.23
N GLU A 10 -2.58 -21.50 16.54
CA GLU A 10 -3.07 -20.23 17.08
C GLU A 10 -2.11 -19.08 16.78
N LYS A 11 -0.80 -19.37 16.80
CA LYS A 11 0.24 -18.41 16.45
C LYS A 11 0.17 -18.11 14.94
N LEU A 12 0.12 -19.14 14.09
CA LEU A 12 -0.04 -18.99 12.64
C LEU A 12 -1.30 -18.21 12.27
N LEU A 13 -2.42 -18.47 12.93
CA LEU A 13 -3.66 -17.73 12.76
C LEU A 13 -3.52 -16.26 13.18
N LYS A 14 -2.81 -15.97 14.27
CA LYS A 14 -2.47 -14.59 14.67
C LYS A 14 -1.61 -13.87 13.64
N TRP A 15 -0.61 -14.55 13.08
CA TRP A 15 0.24 -13.99 12.02
C TRP A 15 -0.55 -13.77 10.73
N ALA A 16 -1.37 -14.73 10.32
CA ALA A 16 -2.24 -14.60 9.15
C ALA A 16 -3.25 -13.46 9.33
N ASP A 17 -3.90 -13.34 10.50
CA ASP A 17 -4.81 -12.25 10.80
C ASP A 17 -4.10 -10.89 10.82
N TYR A 18 -2.88 -10.83 11.34
CA TYR A 18 -2.08 -9.60 11.32
C TYR A 18 -1.65 -9.21 9.90
N SER A 19 -1.18 -10.17 9.11
CA SER A 19 -0.65 -9.95 7.76
C SER A 19 -1.73 -9.73 6.69
N PHE A 20 -2.89 -10.38 6.83
CA PHE A 20 -3.95 -10.32 5.83
C PHE A 20 -5.14 -9.51 6.30
N THR A 21 -5.60 -9.67 7.54
CA THR A 21 -6.80 -8.94 8.01
C THR A 21 -6.45 -7.52 8.39
N LYS A 22 -5.47 -7.31 9.29
CA LYS A 22 -5.15 -5.96 9.78
C LYS A 22 -4.50 -5.07 8.72
N SER A 23 -3.63 -5.63 7.89
CA SER A 23 -3.06 -4.89 6.75
C SER A 23 -4.10 -4.49 5.71
N VAL A 24 -5.14 -5.31 5.50
CA VAL A 24 -6.21 -5.02 4.53
C VAL A 24 -7.35 -4.19 5.12
N VAL A 25 -7.53 -4.16 6.44
CA VAL A 25 -8.54 -3.35 7.12
C VAL A 25 -8.39 -1.86 6.77
N HIS A 26 -7.16 -1.35 6.63
CA HIS A 26 -6.94 0.03 6.19
C HIS A 26 -7.44 0.27 4.76
N PHE A 27 -7.22 -0.69 3.84
CA PHE A 27 -7.73 -0.61 2.46
C PHE A 27 -9.25 -0.75 2.37
N LYS A 28 -9.86 -1.59 3.22
CA LYS A 28 -11.32 -1.71 3.32
C LYS A 28 -11.97 -0.45 3.88
N ARG A 29 -11.28 0.26 4.80
CA ARG A 29 -11.80 1.47 5.44
C ARG A 29 -11.85 2.67 4.49
N VAL A 30 -10.95 2.72 3.50
CA VAL A 30 -10.87 3.78 2.48
C VAL A 30 -11.73 3.46 1.24
N ALA A 31 -12.31 2.26 1.13
CA ALA A 31 -13.15 1.84 0.01
C ALA A 31 -12.55 2.19 -1.37
N LEU A 32 -11.26 1.85 -1.54
CA LEU A 32 -10.49 2.18 -2.74
C LEU A 32 -11.18 1.65 -4.00
N THR A 33 -11.22 2.48 -5.02
CA THR A 33 -11.51 2.08 -6.40
C THR A 33 -10.39 1.18 -6.93
N ASN A 34 -10.69 0.39 -7.98
CA ASN A 34 -9.67 -0.43 -8.64
C ASN A 34 -8.49 0.40 -9.17
N VAL A 35 -8.74 1.65 -9.58
CA VAL A 35 -7.69 2.57 -10.07
C VAL A 35 -6.78 3.00 -8.93
N GLU A 36 -7.35 3.41 -7.79
CA GLU A 36 -6.57 3.79 -6.61
C GLU A 36 -5.76 2.61 -6.08
N PHE A 37 -6.35 1.41 -6.04
CA PHE A 37 -5.64 0.21 -5.64
C PHE A 37 -4.46 -0.10 -6.56
N ALA A 38 -4.64 -0.07 -7.89
CA ALA A 38 -3.56 -0.33 -8.84
C ALA A 38 -2.43 0.71 -8.73
N LEU A 39 -2.77 1.99 -8.58
CA LEU A 39 -1.79 3.06 -8.41
C LEU A 39 -1.03 2.93 -7.09
N LEU A 40 -1.71 2.54 -6.02
CA LEU A 40 -1.07 2.32 -4.72
C LEU A 40 -0.07 1.16 -4.78
N ILE A 41 -0.44 0.06 -5.45
CA ILE A 41 0.47 -1.06 -5.67
C ILE A 41 1.72 -0.60 -6.44
N ALA A 42 1.54 0.17 -7.52
CA ALA A 42 2.67 0.72 -8.27
C ALA A 42 3.60 1.56 -7.38
N ILE A 43 3.05 2.43 -6.53
CA ILE A 43 3.82 3.27 -5.59
C ILE A 43 4.62 2.40 -4.62
N ILE A 44 4.01 1.37 -4.04
CA ILE A 44 4.67 0.44 -3.10
C ILE A 44 5.85 -0.28 -3.77
N PHE A 45 5.69 -0.74 -5.01
CA PHE A 45 6.74 -1.43 -5.75
C PHE A 45 7.84 -0.51 -6.28
N THR A 46 7.60 0.80 -6.35
CA THR A 46 8.58 1.81 -6.77
C THR A 46 9.34 2.47 -5.62
N LYS A 47 9.41 1.81 -4.46
CA LYS A 47 10.16 2.34 -3.32
C LYS A 47 11.66 2.41 -3.59
N SER A 48 12.22 3.63 -3.56
CA SER A 48 13.64 3.90 -3.82
C SER A 48 14.55 3.72 -2.59
N ASP A 49 14.00 3.43 -1.43
CA ASP A 49 14.73 3.26 -0.17
C ASP A 49 15.25 1.82 0.05
N ALA A 50 15.06 0.93 -0.92
CA ALA A 50 15.56 -0.44 -0.82
C ALA A 50 17.09 -0.46 -0.69
N LYS A 51 17.55 -1.31 0.24
CA LYS A 51 18.98 -1.52 0.50
C LYS A 51 19.67 -2.03 -0.76
N ASP A 52 20.92 -1.61 -0.95
CA ASP A 52 21.81 -2.07 -2.03
C ASP A 52 21.40 -1.65 -3.46
N LEU A 53 20.42 -0.74 -3.61
CA LEU A 53 20.17 -0.06 -4.88
C LEU A 53 21.32 0.89 -5.25
N SER A 54 21.72 0.87 -6.53
CA SER A 54 22.63 1.87 -7.08
C SER A 54 22.00 3.27 -7.05
N PRO A 55 22.79 4.35 -7.05
CA PRO A 55 22.26 5.71 -7.12
C PRO A 55 21.26 5.90 -8.27
N GLU A 56 21.58 5.38 -9.46
CA GLU A 56 20.72 5.46 -10.66
C GLU A 56 19.43 4.67 -10.47
N GLY A 57 19.50 3.48 -9.84
CA GLY A 57 18.31 2.69 -9.51
C GLY A 57 17.39 3.39 -8.52
N LYS A 58 17.96 4.08 -7.52
CA LYS A 58 17.18 4.89 -6.56
C LYS A 58 16.48 6.05 -7.26
N GLU A 59 17.19 6.75 -8.15
CA GLU A 59 16.63 7.86 -8.91
C GLU A 59 15.49 7.41 -9.82
N LEU A 60 15.67 6.30 -10.55
CA LEU A 60 14.65 5.73 -11.42
C LEU A 60 13.38 5.37 -10.63
N LEU A 61 13.53 4.64 -9.53
CA LEU A 61 12.39 4.22 -8.69
C LEU A 61 11.71 5.43 -8.06
N TYR A 62 12.47 6.43 -7.60
CA TYR A 62 11.92 7.67 -7.07
C TYR A 62 11.06 8.40 -8.12
N ASN A 63 11.58 8.58 -9.33
CA ASN A 63 10.86 9.27 -10.41
C ASN A 63 9.55 8.56 -10.79
N GLU A 64 9.57 7.22 -10.85
CA GLU A 64 8.35 6.44 -11.09
C GLU A 64 7.37 6.54 -9.91
N SER A 65 7.84 6.50 -8.66
CA SER A 65 6.97 6.67 -7.48
C SER A 65 6.26 8.03 -7.46
N VAL A 66 6.98 9.11 -7.81
CA VAL A 66 6.44 10.47 -7.90
C VAL A 66 5.38 10.56 -9.00
N LYS A 67 5.63 9.92 -10.16
CA LYS A 67 4.69 9.87 -11.28
C LYS A 67 3.38 9.19 -10.87
N TYR A 68 3.42 8.01 -10.26
CA TYR A 68 2.19 7.32 -9.82
C TYR A 68 1.45 8.09 -8.72
N THR A 69 2.18 8.72 -7.80
CA THR A 69 1.61 9.59 -6.75
C THR A 69 0.84 10.77 -7.36
N ASN A 70 1.41 11.41 -8.38
CA ASN A 70 0.76 12.50 -9.10
C ASN A 70 -0.47 12.04 -9.90
N ILE A 71 -0.43 10.86 -10.50
CA ILE A 71 -1.58 10.28 -11.21
C ILE A 71 -2.72 10.03 -10.22
N LEU A 72 -2.42 9.48 -9.04
CA LEU A 72 -3.42 9.22 -7.99
C LEU A 72 -4.09 10.51 -7.51
N LEU A 73 -3.30 11.56 -7.22
CA LEU A 73 -3.84 12.86 -6.83
C LEU A 73 -4.78 13.42 -7.90
N ARG A 74 -4.36 13.40 -9.17
CA ARG A 74 -5.17 13.91 -10.28
C ARG A 74 -6.43 13.09 -10.51
N TYR A 75 -6.37 11.77 -10.33
CA TYR A 75 -7.53 10.90 -10.40
C TYR A 75 -8.57 11.29 -9.34
N ASN A 76 -8.13 11.45 -8.08
CA ASN A 76 -9.02 11.83 -6.98
C ASN A 76 -9.59 13.23 -7.18
N GLN A 77 -8.77 14.19 -7.61
CA GLN A 77 -9.22 15.56 -7.91
C GLN A 77 -10.26 15.63 -9.04
N ARG A 78 -10.12 14.81 -10.07
CA ARG A 78 -11.12 14.72 -11.16
C ARG A 78 -12.43 14.09 -10.69
N ARG A 79 -12.36 13.13 -9.77
CA ARG A 79 -13.52 12.38 -9.26
C ARG A 79 -14.33 13.16 -8.23
N LEU A 80 -13.64 13.89 -7.34
CA LEU A 80 -14.24 14.48 -6.14
C LEU A 80 -14.19 16.02 -6.10
N GLY A 81 -13.40 16.65 -6.96
CA GLY A 81 -13.07 18.07 -6.87
C GLY A 81 -11.69 18.30 -6.25
N LEU A 82 -11.16 19.53 -6.37
CA LEU A 82 -9.78 19.83 -6.00
C LEU A 82 -9.44 19.55 -4.53
N ILE A 83 -10.30 20.00 -3.61
CA ILE A 83 -10.07 19.92 -2.16
C ILE A 83 -10.40 18.53 -1.63
N GLU A 84 -11.54 17.99 -2.03
CA GLU A 84 -12.03 16.67 -1.64
C GLU A 84 -11.11 15.57 -2.18
N GLY A 85 -10.65 15.71 -3.43
CA GLY A 85 -9.69 14.79 -4.02
C GLY A 85 -8.32 14.82 -3.35
N LEU A 86 -7.86 15.99 -2.87
CA LEU A 86 -6.64 16.08 -2.07
C LEU A 86 -6.81 15.37 -0.71
N LYS A 87 -7.94 15.59 -0.03
CA LYS A 87 -8.24 14.92 1.26
C LYS A 87 -8.28 13.40 1.08
N ASP A 88 -8.94 12.93 0.03
CA ASP A 88 -9.06 11.50 -0.26
C ASP A 88 -7.69 10.89 -0.61
N TRP A 89 -6.87 11.60 -1.40
CA TRP A 89 -5.48 11.21 -1.65
C TRP A 89 -4.67 11.09 -0.35
N MET A 90 -4.79 12.06 0.56
CA MET A 90 -4.08 12.01 1.86
C MET A 90 -4.50 10.80 2.70
N ASN A 91 -5.79 10.42 2.69
CA ASN A 91 -6.29 9.27 3.44
C ASN A 91 -5.73 7.93 2.95
N VAL A 92 -5.18 7.86 1.73
CA VAL A 92 -4.51 6.66 1.22
C VAL A 92 -3.12 6.48 1.86
N PHE A 93 -2.48 7.57 2.30
CA PHE A 93 -1.09 7.56 2.79
C PHE A 93 -0.95 7.81 4.31
N VAL A 94 -2.02 8.19 5.01
CA VAL A 94 -2.04 8.52 6.46
C VAL A 94 -2.72 7.42 7.29
#